data_AF-A0AB36ZHX4-F1
#
_entry.id   AF-A0AB36ZHX4-F1
#
_cell.length_a   1.000
_cell.length_b   1.000
_cell.length_c   1.000
_cell.angle_alpha   90.00
_cell.angle_beta   90.00
_cell.angle_gamma   90.00
#
_symmetry.space_group_name_H-M   'P 1'
#
loop_
_entity.id
_entity.type
_entity.pdbx_description
1 polymer ?
#
loop_
_entity_poly.entity_id
_entity_poly.type
_entity_poly.pdbx_seq_one_letter_code
_entity_poly.pdbx_strand_id
1 'polypeptide(L)'
;MKHLHFANKTMLVGDDAADALIEYGVALAVSSTADRVEYTGIGGDGGTVQAVFLLNAGAALVAETTPSDLPEPDNTAEVARIRERTRTLTGVFPVQPSEDDVTFDVELEHGFGY
;
A
#
# COMPACT_ATOMS: atom_id res chain seq x y z
N MET A 1 0.04 10.25 -18.11
CA MET A 1 -1.26 9.60 -17.81
C MET A 1 -1.20 8.12 -18.15
N LYS A 2 -1.93 7.31 -17.39
CA LYS A 2 -2.02 5.85 -17.57
C LYS A 2 -3.46 5.37 -17.60
N HIS A 3 -3.74 4.36 -18.42
CA HIS A 3 -4.95 3.57 -18.32
C HIS A 3 -4.81 2.55 -17.21
N LEU A 4 -5.72 2.58 -16.24
CA LEU A 4 -5.92 1.48 -15.31
C LEU A 4 -6.94 0.51 -15.89
N HIS A 5 -6.60 -0.77 -15.94
CA HIS A 5 -7.50 -1.83 -16.39
C HIS A 5 -7.83 -2.76 -15.23
N PHE A 6 -9.12 -2.93 -14.98
CA PHE A 6 -9.65 -3.89 -14.03
C PHE A 6 -10.84 -4.63 -14.66
N ALA A 7 -10.69 -5.94 -14.87
CA ALA A 7 -11.64 -6.75 -15.61
C ALA A 7 -12.01 -6.10 -16.97
N ASN A 8 -13.27 -5.71 -17.16
CA ASN A 8 -13.76 -5.06 -18.39
C ASN A 8 -13.85 -3.53 -18.29
N LYS A 9 -13.28 -2.94 -17.24
CA LYS A 9 -13.28 -1.49 -16.99
C LYS A 9 -11.90 -0.92 -17.26
N THR A 10 -11.90 0.27 -17.86
CA THR A 10 -10.72 1.11 -18.00
C THR A 10 -11.05 2.53 -17.58
N MET A 11 -10.08 3.20 -16.96
CA MET A 11 -10.13 4.62 -16.68
C MET A 11 -8.73 5.22 -16.80
N LEU A 12 -8.66 6.46 -17.22
CA LEU A 12 -7.43 7.22 -17.32
C LEU A 12 -7.18 7.96 -16.01
N VAL A 13 -5.96 7.87 -15.49
CA VAL A 13 -5.52 8.55 -14.26
C VAL A 13 -4.10 9.12 -14.43
N GLY A 14 -3.71 9.99 -13.50
CA GLY A 14 -2.34 10.51 -13.40
C GLY A 14 -1.30 9.40 -13.22
N ASP A 15 -0.08 9.65 -13.69
CA ASP A 15 0.99 8.65 -13.64
C ASP A 15 1.33 8.22 -12.21
N ASP A 16 1.52 9.22 -11.34
CA ASP A 16 1.77 9.03 -9.91
C ASP A 16 0.66 8.24 -9.22
N ALA A 17 -0.59 8.49 -9.61
CA ALA A 17 -1.75 7.85 -9.04
C ALA A 17 -1.80 6.36 -9.43
N ALA A 18 -1.55 6.04 -10.70
CA ALA A 18 -1.47 4.66 -11.18
C ALA A 18 -0.30 3.90 -10.52
N ASP A 19 0.88 4.51 -10.44
CA ASP A 19 2.05 3.84 -9.85
C ASP A 19 1.85 3.55 -8.36
N ALA A 20 1.35 4.52 -7.61
CA ALA A 20 1.04 4.33 -6.19
C ALA A 20 0.00 3.21 -5.98
N LEU A 21 -0.97 3.07 -6.89
CA LEU A 21 -1.99 2.02 -6.82
C LEU A 21 -1.41 0.63 -7.04
N ILE A 22 -0.52 0.48 -8.04
CA ILE A 22 0.15 -0.79 -8.35
C ILE A 22 1.06 -1.20 -7.19
N GLU A 23 1.90 -0.29 -6.70
CA GLU A 23 2.79 -0.54 -5.56
C GLU A 23 2.02 -0.94 -4.30
N TYR A 24 0.89 -0.28 -4.04
CA TYR A 24 0.03 -0.62 -2.92
C TYR A 24 -0.63 -1.99 -3.09
N GLY A 25 -1.08 -2.34 -4.29
CA GLY A 25 -1.59 -3.67 -4.62
C GLY A 25 -0.56 -4.78 -4.35
N VAL A 26 0.71 -4.55 -4.69
CA VAL A 26 1.82 -5.47 -4.38
C VAL A 26 1.98 -5.63 -2.85
N ALA A 27 1.99 -4.53 -2.09
CA ALA A 27 2.12 -4.58 -0.64
C ALA A 27 0.97 -5.36 0.02
N LEU A 28 -0.27 -5.14 -0.43
CA LEU A 28 -1.44 -5.89 0.04
C LEU A 28 -1.33 -7.39 -0.26
N ALA A 29 -0.84 -7.74 -1.45
CA ALA A 29 -0.66 -9.13 -1.85
C ALA A 29 0.37 -9.85 -0.99
N VAL A 30 1.52 -9.21 -0.72
CA VAL A 30 2.57 -9.74 0.17
C VAL A 30 2.04 -9.94 1.59
N SER A 31 1.28 -8.98 2.11
CA SER A 31 0.68 -9.07 3.44
C SER A 31 -0.57 -9.95 3.53
N SER A 32 -0.97 -10.63 2.43
CA SER A 32 -2.18 -11.48 2.36
C SER A 32 -3.44 -10.78 2.87
N THR A 33 -3.57 -9.49 2.57
CA THR A 33 -4.68 -8.65 3.02
C THR A 33 -5.37 -7.97 1.84
N ALA A 34 -6.40 -7.18 2.13
CA ALA A 34 -7.19 -6.48 1.14
C ALA A 34 -7.55 -5.09 1.64
N ASP A 35 -7.79 -4.18 0.70
CA ASP A 35 -8.24 -2.84 1.04
C ASP A 35 -9.15 -2.24 -0.03
N ARG A 36 -9.84 -1.17 0.35
CA ARG A 36 -10.59 -0.32 -0.55
C ARG A 36 -9.82 0.97 -0.81
N VAL A 37 -9.83 1.42 -2.06
CA VAL A 37 -9.29 2.73 -2.44
C VAL A 37 -10.24 3.44 -3.39
N GLU A 38 -10.27 4.76 -3.31
CA GLU A 38 -11.18 5.60 -4.08
C GLU A 38 -10.39 6.51 -5.01
N TYR A 39 -10.65 6.40 -6.31
CA TYR A 39 -9.89 7.10 -7.34
C TYR A 39 -10.82 7.86 -8.29
N THR A 40 -10.45 9.11 -8.55
CA THR A 40 -11.02 9.92 -9.62
C THR A 40 -10.27 9.62 -10.91
N GLY A 41 -10.97 9.41 -12.01
CA GLY A 41 -10.36 9.25 -13.33
C GLY A 41 -11.24 9.76 -14.45
N ILE A 42 -10.81 9.49 -15.68
CA ILE A 42 -11.59 9.76 -16.89
C ILE A 42 -12.01 8.44 -17.51
N GLY A 43 -13.31 8.23 -17.67
CA GLY A 43 -13.89 7.03 -18.27
C GLY A 43 -13.66 6.96 -19.78
N GLY A 44 -13.99 5.81 -20.38
CA GLY A 44 -13.86 5.61 -21.83
C GLY A 44 -14.78 6.50 -22.69
N ASP A 45 -15.77 7.15 -22.07
CA ASP A 45 -16.65 8.16 -22.67
C ASP A 45 -16.08 9.59 -22.54
N GLY A 46 -14.92 9.75 -21.92
CA GLY A 46 -14.30 11.06 -21.65
C GLY A 46 -14.85 11.77 -20.42
N GLY A 47 -15.83 11.19 -19.71
CA GLY A 47 -16.41 11.76 -18.49
C GLY A 47 -15.54 11.52 -17.26
N THR A 48 -15.59 12.42 -16.28
CA THR A 48 -15.00 12.16 -14.97
C THR A 48 -15.77 11.08 -14.24
N VAL A 49 -15.06 10.08 -13.73
CA VAL A 49 -15.63 8.96 -12.98
C VAL A 49 -14.98 8.85 -11.61
N GLN A 50 -15.77 8.41 -10.63
CA GLN A 50 -15.27 7.96 -9.34
C GLN A 50 -15.35 6.45 -9.27
N ALA A 51 -14.22 5.80 -9.02
CA ALA A 51 -14.11 4.36 -8.92
C ALA A 51 -13.66 3.96 -7.51
N VAL A 52 -14.33 2.95 -6.96
CA VAL A 52 -13.90 2.28 -5.73
C VAL A 52 -13.30 0.94 -6.12
N PHE A 53 -12.01 0.78 -5.86
CA PHE A 53 -11.29 -0.47 -6.12
C PHE A 53 -11.27 -1.31 -4.85
N LEU A 54 -11.63 -2.59 -4.98
CA LEU A 54 -11.25 -3.62 -4.03
C LEU A 54 -9.91 -4.20 -4.49
N LEU A 55 -8.85 -3.95 -3.72
CA LEU A 55 -7.52 -4.47 -4.00
C LEU A 55 -7.22 -5.65 -3.09
N ASN A 56 -6.74 -6.74 -3.68
CA ASN A 56 -6.26 -7.92 -2.98
C ASN A 56 -5.30 -8.72 -3.89
N ALA A 57 -4.70 -9.79 -3.37
CA ALA A 57 -3.77 -10.63 -4.11
C ALA A 57 -4.36 -11.32 -5.36
N GLY A 58 -5.68 -11.46 -5.45
CA GLY A 58 -6.37 -12.12 -6.57
C GLY A 58 -6.85 -11.16 -7.66
N ALA A 59 -6.75 -9.85 -7.44
CA ALA A 59 -7.18 -8.82 -8.38
C ALA A 59 -6.09 -8.52 -9.41
N ALA A 60 -6.31 -8.88 -10.67
CA ALA A 60 -5.44 -8.45 -11.76
C ALA A 60 -5.70 -6.98 -12.09
N LEU A 61 -4.68 -6.13 -11.91
CA LEU A 61 -4.68 -4.71 -12.23
C LEU A 61 -3.52 -4.41 -13.18
N VAL A 62 -3.79 -3.67 -14.26
CA VAL A 62 -2.78 -3.26 -15.24
C VAL A 62 -2.77 -1.74 -15.33
N ALA A 63 -1.58 -1.15 -15.36
CA ALA A 63 -1.35 0.24 -15.68
C ALA A 63 -0.61 0.34 -17.03
N GLU A 64 -1.26 0.93 -18.04
CA GLU A 64 -0.72 1.10 -19.39
C GLU A 64 -0.47 2.59 -19.66
N THR A 65 0.73 2.96 -20.09
CA THR A 65 1.06 4.35 -20.42
C THR A 65 0.32 4.82 -21.66
N THR A 66 -0.18 6.05 -21.65
CA THR A 66 -0.79 6.65 -22.84
C THR A 66 -0.49 8.16 -22.91
N PRO A 67 -0.18 8.70 -24.10
CA PRO A 67 -0.13 10.14 -24.29
C PRO A 67 -1.56 10.70 -24.14
N SER A 68 -1.72 11.72 -23.32
CA SER A 68 -2.99 12.42 -23.15
C SER A 68 -2.76 13.88 -22.80
N ASP A 69 -3.52 14.77 -23.45
CA ASP A 69 -3.54 16.21 -23.17
C ASP A 69 -4.68 16.58 -22.20
N LEU A 70 -5.42 15.60 -21.70
CA LEU A 70 -6.50 15.84 -20.73
C LEU A 70 -5.91 16.24 -19.37
N PRO A 71 -6.56 17.17 -18.64
CA PRO A 71 -6.15 17.51 -17.29
C PRO A 71 -6.13 16.27 -16.39
N GLU A 72 -5.07 16.13 -15.60
CA GLU A 72 -4.96 15.00 -14.67
C GLU A 72 -6.05 15.09 -13.58
N PRO A 73 -6.81 14.01 -13.34
CA PRO A 73 -7.74 13.93 -12.21
C PRO A 73 -6.99 13.97 -10.87
N ASP A 74 -7.47 14.81 -9.95
CA ASP A 74 -6.84 14.96 -8.64
C ASP A 74 -7.09 13.72 -7.76
N ASN A 75 -5.99 13.05 -7.40
CA ASN A 75 -5.96 11.93 -6.47
C ASN A 75 -4.93 12.16 -5.35
N THR A 76 -4.47 13.39 -5.15
CA THR A 76 -3.33 13.72 -4.29
C THR A 76 -3.49 13.18 -2.86
N ALA A 77 -4.68 13.36 -2.28
CA ALA A 77 -4.99 12.91 -0.93
C ALA A 77 -4.97 11.38 -0.81
N GLU A 78 -5.55 10.67 -1.77
CA GLU A 78 -5.59 9.21 -1.76
C GLU A 78 -4.21 8.61 -2.01
N VAL A 79 -3.44 9.18 -2.94
CA VAL A 79 -2.05 8.78 -3.22
C VAL A 79 -1.18 8.91 -1.97
N ALA A 80 -1.27 10.02 -1.25
CA ALA A 80 -0.55 10.20 0.00
C ALA A 80 -0.94 9.14 1.04
N ARG A 81 -2.25 8.87 1.18
CA ARG A 81 -2.78 7.89 2.13
C ARG A 81 -2.31 6.47 1.83
N ILE A 82 -2.37 6.02 0.58
CA ILE A 82 -1.98 4.66 0.22
C ILE A 82 -0.47 4.47 0.28
N ARG A 83 0.33 5.49 -0.06
CA ARG A 83 1.80 5.45 0.11
C ARG A 83 2.21 5.26 1.58
N GLU A 84 1.53 5.94 2.50
CA GLU A 84 1.77 5.74 3.94
C GLU A 84 1.43 4.31 4.38
N ARG A 85 0.31 3.78 3.90
CA ARG A 85 -0.07 2.40 4.22
C ARG A 85 0.85 1.37 3.58
N THR A 86 1.30 1.59 2.34
CA THR A 86 2.35 0.79 1.71
C THR A 86 3.56 0.70 2.63
N ARG A 87 4.06 1.84 3.14
CA ARG A 87 5.20 1.86 4.07
C ARG A 87 4.93 1.08 5.36
N THR A 88 3.72 1.16 5.90
CA THR A 88 3.33 0.41 7.11
C THR A 88 3.31 -1.10 6.85
N LEU A 89 2.86 -1.53 5.66
CA LEU A 89 2.78 -2.94 5.28
C LEU A 89 4.14 -3.55 4.89
N THR A 90 5.02 -2.76 4.27
CA THR A 90 6.34 -3.22 3.78
C THR A 90 7.48 -2.87 4.73
N GLY A 91 7.21 -2.12 5.79
CA GLY A 91 8.19 -1.65 6.75
C GLY A 91 8.82 -2.79 7.55
N VAL A 92 10.13 -3.00 7.37
CA VAL A 92 10.99 -3.57 8.40
C VAL A 92 11.18 -2.46 9.45
N PHE A 93 10.46 -2.54 10.55
CA PHE A 93 10.65 -1.62 11.66
C PHE A 93 12.02 -1.90 12.31
N PRO A 94 12.89 -0.90 12.52
CA PRO A 94 14.02 -1.09 13.41
C PRO A 94 13.46 -1.44 14.78
N VAL A 95 13.77 -2.65 15.27
CA VAL A 95 13.43 -3.08 16.64
C VAL A 95 14.03 -2.05 17.59
N GLN A 96 13.18 -1.30 18.29
CA GLN A 96 13.63 -0.55 19.45
C GLN A 96 13.86 -1.57 20.56
N PRO A 97 15.09 -1.71 21.10
CA PRO A 97 15.30 -2.57 22.25
C PRO A 97 14.45 -2.05 23.40
N SER A 98 13.58 -2.89 23.95
CA SER A 98 12.90 -2.62 25.21
C SER A 98 13.94 -2.58 26.32
N GLU A 99 13.89 -1.55 27.17
CA GLU A 99 14.80 -1.40 28.32
C GLU A 99 14.54 -2.42 29.46
N ASP A 100 13.59 -3.34 29.28
CA ASP A 100 13.11 -4.26 30.32
C ASP A 100 13.76 -5.66 30.27
N ASP A 101 15.08 -5.76 30.08
CA ASP A 101 15.75 -7.06 30.08
C ASP A 101 17.06 -7.08 30.90
N VAL A 102 16.96 -6.79 32.21
CA VAL A 102 17.94 -7.33 33.18
C VAL A 102 17.31 -7.49 34.57
N THR A 103 16.89 -8.70 34.95
CA THR A 103 17.06 -9.18 36.33
C THR A 103 17.11 -10.71 36.33
N PHE A 104 18.31 -11.28 36.39
CA PHE A 104 18.51 -12.63 36.91
C PHE A 104 19.08 -12.49 38.31
N ASP A 105 18.21 -12.53 39.32
CA ASP A 105 18.63 -12.86 40.68
C ASP A 105 19.06 -14.32 40.68
N VAL A 106 20.35 -14.57 40.86
CA VAL A 106 20.85 -15.89 41.23
C VAL A 106 21.43 -15.77 42.63
N GLU A 107 20.57 -16.03 43.61
CA GLU A 107 20.92 -16.22 45.00
C GLU A 107 21.65 -17.56 45.15
N LEU A 108 22.99 -17.52 45.20
CA LEU A 108 23.81 -18.67 45.58
C LEU A 108 24.24 -18.51 47.04
N GLU A 109 23.35 -18.93 47.92
CA GLU A 109 23.60 -19.09 49.35
C GLU A 109 23.81 -20.59 49.66
N HIS A 110 24.81 -20.87 50.52
CA HIS A 110 25.19 -22.15 51.17
C HIS A 110 26.04 -23.12 50.31
N GLY A 111 27.31 -23.44 50.61
CA GLY A 111 27.97 -23.57 51.90
C GLY A 111 28.09 -25.05 52.28
N PHE A 112 29.19 -25.72 51.92
CA PHE A 112 29.62 -26.97 52.56
C PHE A 112 31.15 -27.10 52.50
N GLY A 113 31.78 -27.03 53.67
CA GLY A 113 33.12 -27.56 53.88
C GLY A 113 33.07 -29.08 54.09
N TYR A 114 34.15 -29.78 53.73
CA TYR A 114 35.14 -30.38 54.63
C TYR A 114 36.34 -30.84 53.79
#